data_AF-A0A4V2YI63-F1
#
_entry.id   AF-A0A4V2YI63-F1
#
_cell.length_a   1.000
_cell.length_b   1.000
_cell.length_c   1.000
_cell.angle_alpha   90.00
_cell.angle_beta   90.00
_cell.angle_gamma   90.00
#
_symmetry.space_group_name_H-M   'P 1'
#
loop_
_entity.id
_entity.type
_entity.pdbx_description
1 polymer ?
#
loop_
_entity_poly.entity_id
_entity_poly.type
_entity_poly.pdbx_seq_one_letter_code
_entity_poly.pdbx_strand_id
1 'polypeptide(L)' 'MTYYALMFSDDTREAPSGLARRRILQSGGIVDETLRRDLQWRESDVIDNWRRGESSEELVELSEAEAEQVISRFQKMFGQ' A
#
# COMPACT_ATOMS: atom_id res chain seq x y z
N MET A 1 -7.49 -7.71 6.85
CA MET A 1 -6.98 -6.80 5.81
C MET A 1 -5.52 -6.56 6.14
N THR A 2 -4.65 -6.53 5.14
CA THR A 2 -3.22 -6.38 5.35
C THR A 2 -2.71 -5.18 4.57
N TYR A 3 -1.86 -4.37 5.17
CA TYR A 3 -1.29 -3.18 4.55
C TYR A 3 0.18 -3.40 4.19
N TYR A 4 0.60 -2.77 3.10
CA TYR A 4 1.97 -2.86 2.59
C TYR A 4 2.46 -1.45 2.22
N ALA A 5 3.63 -1.07 2.74
CA ALA A 5 4.37 0.08 2.24
C ALA A 5 5.06 -0.28 0.93
N LEU A 6 4.90 0.54 -0.11
CA LEU A 6 5.72 0.45 -1.32
C LEU A 6 6.98 1.27 -1.10
N MET A 7 8.12 0.59 -1.14
CA MET A 7 9.42 1.14 -0.82
C MET A 7 10.30 1.17 -2.06
N PHE A 8 10.77 2.36 -2.42
CA PHE A 8 11.91 2.54 -3.32
C PHE A 8 13.20 2.67 -2.52
N SER A 9 14.34 2.72 -3.22
CA SER A 9 15.68 2.65 -2.63
C SER A 9 15.97 3.69 -1.54
N ASP A 10 15.32 4.85 -1.59
CA ASP A 10 15.52 5.96 -0.64
C ASP A 10 14.38 6.12 0.39
N ASP A 11 13.38 5.22 0.37
CA ASP A 11 12.20 5.34 1.24
C ASP A 11 12.45 4.81 2.66
N THR A 12 11.68 5.32 3.61
CA THR A 12 11.59 4.75 4.96
C THR A 12 10.20 4.20 5.23
N ARG A 13 10.11 3.28 6.20
CA ARG A 13 8.83 2.66 6.59
C ARG A 13 7.78 3.68 7.06
N GLU A 14 8.23 4.82 7.60
CA GLU A 14 7.38 5.93 8.07
C GLU A 14 7.01 6.91 6.95
N ALA A 15 7.78 6.93 5.85
CA ALA A 15 7.55 7.79 4.70
C ALA A 15 7.74 7.01 3.39
N PRO A 16 6.90 5.99 3.13
CA PRO A 16 6.98 5.23 1.89
C PRO A 16 6.47 6.06 0.71
N SER A 17 6.92 5.75 -0.49
CA SER A 17 6.42 6.37 -1.72
C SER A 17 4.97 5.97 -2.05
N GLY A 18 4.51 4.84 -1.52
CA GLY A 18 3.14 4.38 -1.74
C GLY A 18 2.61 3.49 -0.62
N LEU A 19 1.30 3.27 -0.64
CA LEU A 19 0.63 2.36 0.27
C LEU A 19 -0.28 1.43 -0.54
N ALA A 20 -0.18 0.13 -0.30
CA ALA A 20 -1.08 -0.89 -0.81
C ALA A 20 -1.81 -1.60 0.33
N ARG A 21 -2.94 -2.22 0.00
CA ARG A 21 -3.68 -3.10 0.90
C ARG A 21 -4.19 -4.32 0.16
N ARG A 22 -4.21 -5.46 0.86
CA ARG A 22 -4.82 -6.71 0.42
C ARG A 22 -6.07 -6.99 1.25
N ARG A 23 -7.19 -7.19 0.57
CA ARG A 23 -8.47 -7.60 1.16
C ARG A 23 -8.83 -9.01 0.74
N ILE A 24 -9.23 -9.82 1.71
CA ILE A 24 -9.85 -11.12 1.46
C ILE A 24 -11.36 -10.91 1.56
N LEU A 25 -12.06 -11.10 0.44
CA LEU A 25 -13.51 -10.99 0.36
C LEU A 25 -14.16 -12.20 1.04
N GLN A 26 -15.40 -12.02 1.51
CA GLN A 26 -16.17 -13.13 2.10
C GLN A 26 -16.41 -14.28 1.12
N SER A 27 -16.41 -13.99 -0.19
CA SER A 27 -16.49 -14.98 -1.27
C SER A 27 -15.19 -15.78 -1.49
N GLY A 28 -14.12 -15.48 -0.74
CA GLY A 28 -12.79 -16.08 -0.91
C GLY A 28 -11.92 -15.40 -1.98
N GLY A 29 -12.43 -14.38 -2.67
CA GLY A 29 -11.65 -13.58 -3.61
C GLY A 29 -10.61 -12.70 -2.90
N ILE A 30 -9.48 -12.45 -3.57
CA ILE A 30 -8.45 -11.53 -3.11
C ILE A 30 -8.54 -10.26 -3.96
N VAL A 31 -8.56 -9.10 -3.32
CA VAL A 31 -8.51 -7.80 -3.99
C VAL A 31 -7.34 -7.02 -3.43
N ASP A 32 -6.41 -6.68 -4.32
CA ASP A 32 -5.26 -5.85 -4.02
C ASP A 32 -5.53 -4.43 -4.52
N GLU A 33 -5.21 -3.44 -3.70
CA GLU A 33 -5.47 -2.04 -3.99
C GLU A 33 -4.28 -1.16 -3.60
N THR A 34 -4.06 -0.08 -4.34
CA THR A 34 -3.11 0.99 -3.99
C THR A 34 -3.85 2.27 -3.66
N LEU A 35 -3.33 3.01 -2.68
CA LEU A 35 -3.80 4.35 -2.35
C LEU A 35 -3.18 5.34 -3.34
N ARG A 36 -4.04 6.00 -4.11
CA ARG A 36 -3.63 6.97 -5.12
C ARG A 36 -3.52 8.37 -4.51
N ARG A 37 -2.93 9.31 -5.26
CA ARG A 37 -2.77 10.71 -4.84
C ARG A 37 -4.10 11.43 -4.60
N ASP A 38 -5.19 10.99 -5.22
CA ASP A 38 -6.55 11.47 -4.96
C ASP A 38 -7.15 10.90 -3.66
N LEU A 39 -6.33 10.22 -2.85
CA LEU A 39 -6.70 9.56 -1.60
C LEU A 39 -7.76 8.46 -1.77
N GLN A 40 -7.93 7.94 -3.00
CA GLN A 40 -8.81 6.81 -3.28
C GLN A 40 -8.01 5.53 -3.45
N TRP A 41 -8.56 4.45 -2.89
CA TRP A 41 -8.08 3.10 -3.14
C TRP A 41 -8.53 2.64 -4.52
N ARG A 42 -7.62 2.11 -5.33
CA ARG A 42 -7.92 1.54 -6.63
C ARG A 42 -7.27 0.17 -6.76
N GLU A 43 -7.95 -0.74 -7.46
CA GLU A 43 -7.43 -2.08 -7.74
C GLU A 43 -6.05 -2.00 -8.41
N SER A 44 -5.16 -2.88 -7.98
CA SER A 44 -3.78 -2.90 -8.44
C SER A 44 -3.15 -4.26 -8.19
N ASP A 45 -2.42 -4.77 -9.18
CA ASP A 45 -1.74 -6.05 -9.10
C ASP A 45 -0.37 -5.97 -8.40
N VAL A 46 -0.01 -4.84 -7.76
CA VAL A 46 1.35 -4.62 -7.24
C VAL A 46 1.75 -5.64 -6.16
N ILE A 47 0.82 -6.03 -5.30
CA ILE A 47 1.08 -7.02 -4.24
C ILE A 47 1.27 -8.41 -4.86
N ASP A 48 0.47 -8.77 -5.87
CA ASP A 48 0.60 -10.05 -6.56
C ASP A 48 1.90 -10.15 -7.34
N ASN A 49 2.27 -9.11 -8.08
CA ASN A 49 3.54 -9.02 -8.80
C ASN A 49 4.73 -9.10 -7.85
N TRP A 50 4.70 -8.40 -6.71
CA TRP A 50 5.76 -8.50 -5.69
C TRP A 50 5.89 -9.91 -5.12
N ARG A 51 4.78 -10.58 -4.82
CA ARG A 51 4.79 -11.97 -4.33
C ARG A 51 5.37 -12.96 -5.36
N ARG A 52 5.26 -12.65 -6.65
CA ARG A 52 5.86 -13.42 -7.75
C ARG A 52 7.33 -13.08 -8.02
N GLY A 53 7.86 -12.03 -7.38
CA GLY A 53 9.21 -11.52 -7.64
C GLY A 53 9.32 -10.70 -8.92
N GLU A 54 8.21 -10.20 -9.45
CA GLU A 54 8.13 -9.41 -10.70
C GLU A 54 8.06 -7.89 -10.44
N SER A 55 8.04 -7.47 -9.17
CA SER A 55 8.03 -6.06 -8.76
C SER A 55 9.44 -5.52 -8.64
N SER A 56 9.66 -4.29 -9.09
CA SER A 56 10.92 -3.55 -8.84
C SER A 56 10.95 -2.91 -7.46
N GLU A 57 9.77 -2.67 -6.91
CA GLU A 57 9.52 -2.09 -5.61
C GLU A 57 9.48 -3.19 -4.54
N GLU A 58 10.04 -2.89 -3.38
CA GLU A 58 9.92 -3.75 -2.22
C GLU A 58 8.63 -3.43 -1.47
N LEU A 59 7.86 -4.45 -1.10
CA LEU A 59 6.67 -4.28 -0.28
C LEU A 59 6.94 -4.76 1.13
N VAL A 60 6.73 -3.86 2.09
CA VAL A 60 6.92 -4.15 3.50
C VAL A 60 5.57 -4.20 4.19
N GLU A 61 5.23 -5.33 4.79
CA GLU A 61 3.99 -5.47 5.55
C GLU A 61 3.98 -4.51 6.76
N LEU A 62 2.90 -3.76 6.89
CA LEU A 62 2.65 -2.79 7.95
C LEU A 62 1.59 -3.30 8.92
N SER A 63 1.77 -2.97 10.19
CA SER A 63 0.68 -3.00 11.16
C SER A 63 -0.39 -1.95 10.85
N GLU A 64 -1.57 -2.10 11.42
CA GLU A 64 -2.67 -1.15 11.23
C GLU A 64 -2.30 0.27 11.71
N ALA A 65 -1.63 0.38 12.86
CA ALA A 65 -1.17 1.65 13.39
C ALA A 65 -0.12 2.34 12.48
N GLU A 66 0.78 1.57 11.87
CA GLU A 66 1.74 2.12 10.91
C GLU A 66 1.04 2.59 9.63
N ALA A 67 0.07 1.81 9.14
CA ALA A 67 -0.71 2.18 7.96
C ALA A 67 -1.50 3.48 8.20
N GLU A 68 -2.12 3.65 9.37
CA GLU A 68 -2.83 4.88 9.73
C GLU A 68 -1.93 6.11 9.72
N GLN A 69 -0.68 5.99 10.20
CA GLN A 69 0.30 7.08 10.16
C GLN A 69 0.64 7.47 8.71
N VAL A 70 0.88 6.48 7.84
CA VAL A 70 1.15 6.72 6.41
C VAL A 70 -0.05 7.38 5.72
N ILE A 71 -1.28 6.92 5.99
CA ILE A 71 -2.51 7.51 5.44
C ILE A 71 -2.66 8.96 5.91
N SER A 72 -2.48 9.23 7.21
CA SER A 72 -2.54 10.59 7.76
C SER A 72 -1.51 11.52 7.11
N ARG A 73 -0.31 11.01 6.84
CA ARG A 73 0.73 11.76 6.12
C ARG A 73 0.32 12.07 4.69
N PHE A 74 -0.18 11.10 3.93
CA PHE A 74 -0.65 11.32 2.56
C PHE A 74 -1.83 12.30 2.50
N GLN A 75 -2.76 12.24 3.45
CA GLN A 75 -3.84 13.22 3.58
C GLN A 75 -3.31 14.64 3.74
N LYS A 76 -2.28 14.84 4.58
CA LYS A 76 -1.64 16.17 4.75
C LYS A 76 -0.91 16.65 3.49
N MET A 77 -0.38 15.73 2.68
CA MET A 77 0.37 16.07 1.47
C MET A 77 -0.51 16.34 0.25
N PHE A 78 -1.59 15.56 0.08
CA PHE A 78 -2.41 15.59 -1.14
C PHE A 78 -3.81 16.17 -0.92
N GLY A 79 -4.25 16.34 0.32
CA GLY A 79 -5.56 16.88 0.66
C GLY A 79 -5.64 18.41 0.69
N GLN A 80 -4.79 19.12 -0.06
CA GLN A 80 -4.72 20.59 -0.08
C GLN A 80 -5.23 21.17 -1.40
#